data_AF-M6UR20-F1
#
_entry.id   AF-M6UR20-F1
#
_cell.length_a   1.000
_cell.length_b   1.000
_cell.length_c   1.000
_cell.angle_alpha   90.00
_cell.angle_beta   90.00
_cell.angle_gamma   90.00
#
_symmetry.space_group_name_H-M   'P 1'
#
loop_
_entity.id
_entity.type
_entity.pdbx_description
1 polymer ?
#
loop_
_entity_poly.entity_id
_entity_poly.type
_entity_poly.pdbx_seq_one_letter_code
_entity_poly.pdbx_strand_id
1 'polypeptide(L)'
;MSSYESLYEKGKFPRTKHLLNRIAIAAKNSWSHNVLSAKPAWWGRMAMSNRAGGGGGILIKKIPGGFQVFHPNRGKYNYMRVIENGRGRYDMRPALLGGSRARMGPHGPYVIVPITKNENGTPVSPQHNEINSVLIKTGTFKEPNAHGKVVTRNRYKYRQDPGMTGQGNVFAREQIYKNGTVQRSFVKFVVVNRFSRDFFQPAIPAQKVFSGVKKDVKRALKSKQLKSAVAMDAKDLIRILLSKKKKV
;
A
#
# COMPACT_ATOMS: atom_id res chain seq x y z
N MET A 1 4.74 1.19 -38.98
CA MET A 1 5.70 0.57 -38.05
C MET A 1 7.05 0.49 -38.74
N SER A 2 8.13 0.90 -38.08
CA SER A 2 9.47 0.89 -38.69
C SER A 2 9.87 -0.53 -39.11
N SER A 3 10.69 -0.66 -40.16
CA SER A 3 11.08 -1.97 -40.70
C SER A 3 11.72 -2.89 -39.65
N TYR A 4 12.42 -2.32 -38.67
CA TYR A 4 13.08 -3.05 -37.59
C TYR A 4 12.14 -3.64 -36.54
N GLU A 5 11.06 -2.94 -36.16
CA GLU A 5 10.06 -3.45 -35.22
C GLU A 5 9.36 -4.69 -35.78
N SER A 6 8.96 -4.64 -37.06
CA SER A 6 8.39 -5.77 -37.78
C SER A 6 9.37 -6.96 -37.86
N LEU A 7 10.66 -6.71 -38.13
CA LEU A 7 11.69 -7.76 -38.14
C LEU A 7 11.91 -8.36 -36.75
N TYR A 8 11.86 -7.55 -35.70
CA TYR A 8 11.95 -7.99 -34.31
C TYR A 8 10.76 -8.86 -33.89
N GLU A 9 9.54 -8.47 -34.27
CA GLU A 9 8.34 -9.28 -34.04
C GLU A 9 8.38 -10.61 -34.81
N LYS A 10 8.88 -10.59 -36.05
CA LYS A 10 9.14 -11.79 -36.87
C LYS A 10 10.31 -12.66 -36.38
N GLY A 11 10.88 -12.34 -35.21
CA GLY A 11 11.90 -13.16 -34.55
C GLY A 11 13.28 -13.11 -35.19
N LYS A 12 13.59 -12.07 -35.98
CA LYS A 12 14.89 -11.93 -36.67
C LYS A 12 16.05 -11.52 -35.76
N PHE A 13 15.77 -11.16 -34.52
CA PHE A 13 16.78 -10.79 -33.52
C PHE A 13 16.68 -11.66 -32.25
N PRO A 14 16.90 -12.98 -32.35
CA PRO A 14 16.66 -13.90 -31.24
C PRO A 14 17.58 -13.64 -30.03
N ARG A 15 18.87 -13.33 -30.25
CA ARG A 15 19.82 -13.10 -29.14
C ARG A 15 19.52 -11.78 -28.44
N THR A 16 19.22 -10.75 -29.22
CA THR A 16 18.80 -9.43 -28.73
C THR A 16 17.51 -9.55 -27.92
N LYS A 17 16.50 -10.27 -28.44
CA LYS A 17 15.24 -10.51 -27.75
C LYS A 17 15.43 -11.25 -26.43
N HIS A 18 16.31 -12.25 -26.40
CA HIS A 18 16.63 -12.98 -25.17
C HIS A 18 17.26 -12.06 -24.11
N LEU A 19 18.26 -11.25 -24.47
CA LEU A 19 18.90 -10.32 -23.54
C LEU A 19 17.95 -9.22 -23.07
N LEU A 20 17.16 -8.63 -23.96
CA LEU A 20 16.14 -7.64 -23.58
C LEU A 20 15.12 -8.23 -22.60
N ASN A 21 14.69 -9.48 -22.82
CA ASN A 21 13.81 -10.18 -21.89
C ASN A 21 14.46 -10.41 -20.52
N ARG A 22 15.75 -10.77 -20.47
CA ARG A 22 16.49 -10.90 -19.19
C ARG A 22 16.59 -9.57 -18.46
N ILE A 23 16.89 -8.48 -19.17
CA ILE A 23 16.91 -7.12 -18.60
C ILE A 23 15.53 -6.75 -18.06
N ALA A 24 14.47 -7.04 -18.81
CA ALA A 24 13.09 -6.75 -18.39
C ALA A 24 12.68 -7.54 -17.14
N ILE A 25 13.02 -8.82 -17.05
CA ILE A 25 12.76 -9.66 -15.86
C ILE A 25 13.56 -9.14 -14.65
N ALA A 26 14.84 -8.83 -14.82
CA ALA A 26 15.68 -8.30 -13.75
C ALA A 26 15.15 -6.96 -13.23
N ALA A 27 14.75 -6.06 -14.14
CA ALA A 27 14.14 -4.78 -13.79
C ALA A 27 12.83 -4.95 -13.02
N LYS A 28 11.95 -5.86 -13.48
CA LYS A 28 10.71 -6.21 -12.78
C LYS A 28 10.98 -6.71 -11.36
N ASN A 29 11.94 -7.62 -11.20
CA ASN A 29 12.25 -8.24 -9.91
C ASN A 29 12.87 -7.22 -8.94
N SER A 30 13.84 -6.44 -9.41
CA SER A 30 14.46 -5.36 -8.63
C SER A 30 13.42 -4.33 -8.19
N TRP A 31 12.59 -3.87 -9.13
CA TRP A 31 11.51 -2.94 -8.83
C TRP A 31 10.54 -3.52 -7.79
N SER A 32 10.03 -4.74 -7.98
CA SER A 32 9.06 -5.35 -7.06
C SER A 32 9.64 -5.55 -5.66
N HIS A 33 10.89 -6.00 -5.59
CA HIS A 33 11.60 -6.17 -4.32
C HIS A 33 11.76 -4.83 -3.59
N ASN A 34 12.24 -3.80 -4.28
CA ASN A 34 12.46 -2.48 -3.69
C ASN A 34 11.15 -1.81 -3.25
N VAL A 35 10.05 -2.01 -4.00
CA VAL A 35 8.72 -1.55 -3.58
C VAL A 35 8.25 -2.28 -2.33
N LEU A 36 8.38 -3.61 -2.25
CA LEU A 36 7.94 -4.38 -1.08
C LEU A 36 8.78 -4.10 0.17
N SER A 37 10.06 -3.83 -0.02
CA SER A 37 11.01 -3.42 1.03
C SER A 37 10.81 -1.96 1.47
N ALA A 38 9.88 -1.24 0.85
CA ALA A 38 9.70 0.17 1.12
C ALA A 38 9.26 0.44 2.57
N LYS A 39 10.02 1.29 3.27
CA LYS A 39 9.63 1.80 4.59
C LYS A 39 8.56 2.90 4.51
N PRO A 40 7.52 2.86 5.36
CA PRO A 40 7.22 1.77 6.29
C PRO A 40 6.68 0.53 5.54
N ALA A 41 7.03 -0.68 5.99
CA ALA A 41 6.85 -1.94 5.24
C ALA A 41 5.42 -2.21 4.73
N TRP A 42 4.40 -1.70 5.44
CA TRP A 42 3.00 -1.82 5.01
C TRP A 42 2.70 -1.00 3.75
N TRP A 43 3.47 0.05 3.49
CA TRP A 43 3.30 0.94 2.34
C TRP A 43 3.59 0.25 1.02
N GLY A 44 4.71 -0.49 0.96
CA GLY A 44 5.07 -1.33 -0.19
C GLY A 44 4.02 -2.40 -0.49
N ARG A 45 3.48 -3.03 0.56
CA ARG A 45 2.40 -4.03 0.44
C ARG A 45 1.11 -3.41 -0.10
N MET A 46 0.74 -2.22 0.37
CA MET A 46 -0.42 -1.49 -0.16
C MET A 46 -0.21 -1.08 -1.62
N ALA A 47 0.99 -0.62 -1.96
CA ALA A 47 1.34 -0.26 -3.33
C ALA A 47 1.29 -1.43 -4.33
N MET A 48 1.40 -2.67 -3.84
CA MET A 48 1.35 -3.91 -4.64
C MET A 48 0.01 -4.67 -4.51
N SER A 49 -0.93 -4.23 -3.67
CA SER A 49 -2.20 -4.92 -3.40
C SER A 49 -3.22 -4.80 -4.54
N ASN A 50 -3.61 -5.92 -5.13
CA ASN A 50 -4.61 -5.97 -6.21
C ASN A 50 -6.09 -5.88 -5.76
N ARG A 51 -6.38 -5.60 -4.48
CA ARG A 51 -7.76 -5.57 -3.94
C ARG A 51 -8.36 -4.16 -3.94
N ALA A 52 -9.68 -4.08 -4.14
CA ALA A 52 -10.45 -2.85 -3.96
C ALA A 52 -10.34 -2.33 -2.51
N GLY A 53 -10.18 -1.02 -2.34
CA GLY A 53 -9.96 -0.38 -1.03
C GLY A 53 -8.52 -0.42 -0.51
N GLY A 54 -7.63 -1.20 -1.14
CA GLY A 54 -6.21 -1.33 -0.81
C GLY A 54 -5.27 -0.53 -1.70
N GLY A 55 -5.71 0.56 -2.32
CA GLY A 55 -4.84 1.64 -2.80
C GLY A 55 -3.80 1.40 -3.91
N GLY A 56 -3.35 0.19 -4.19
CA GLY A 56 -2.22 -0.05 -5.11
C GLY A 56 -2.31 -1.39 -5.82
N GLY A 57 -3.27 -1.53 -6.72
CA GLY A 57 -3.20 -2.64 -7.67
C GLY A 57 -2.19 -2.25 -8.72
N ILE A 58 -1.00 -2.82 -8.69
CA ILE A 58 -0.05 -2.74 -9.81
C ILE A 58 -0.26 -3.97 -10.65
N LEU A 59 -0.62 -3.76 -11.91
CA LEU A 59 -0.70 -4.82 -12.89
C LEU A 59 0.51 -4.71 -13.81
N ILE A 60 1.15 -5.86 -14.03
CA ILE A 60 2.31 -5.98 -14.91
C ILE A 60 1.84 -6.74 -16.14
N LYS A 61 1.66 -6.03 -17.25
CA LYS A 61 1.29 -6.62 -18.54
C LYS A 61 2.56 -6.88 -19.34
N LYS A 62 2.67 -8.05 -19.97
CA LYS A 62 3.73 -8.32 -20.95
C LYS A 62 3.45 -7.52 -22.22
N ILE A 63 4.46 -6.82 -22.71
CA ILE A 63 4.42 -6.07 -23.98
C ILE A 63 5.58 -6.53 -24.88
N PRO A 64 5.54 -6.27 -26.19
CA PRO A 64 6.69 -6.52 -27.07
C PRO A 64 7.95 -5.85 -26.49
N GLY A 65 8.99 -6.65 -26.22
CA GLY A 65 10.25 -6.16 -25.69
C GLY A 65 10.29 -5.89 -24.17
N GLY A 66 9.22 -6.16 -23.40
CA GLY A 66 9.31 -6.00 -21.95
C GLY A 66 8.00 -6.14 -21.17
N PHE A 67 7.90 -5.36 -20.09
CA PHE A 67 6.74 -5.31 -19.22
C PHE A 67 6.24 -3.89 -19.07
N GLN A 68 4.92 -3.69 -19.18
CA GLN A 68 4.25 -2.47 -18.81
C GLN A 68 3.75 -2.59 -17.38
N VAL A 69 4.31 -1.75 -16.50
CA VAL A 69 3.75 -1.53 -15.16
C VAL A 69 2.65 -0.49 -15.30
N PHE A 70 1.40 -0.87 -15.00
CA PHE A 70 0.29 0.07 -15.01
C PHE A 70 -0.53 -0.03 -13.72
N HIS A 71 -1.13 1.10 -13.36
CA HIS A 71 -1.86 1.28 -12.12
C HIS A 71 -3.36 1.34 -12.44
N PRO A 72 -4.11 0.21 -12.46
CA PRO A 72 -5.56 0.23 -12.61
C PRO A 72 -6.26 1.09 -11.57
N ASN A 73 -5.66 1.27 -10.39
CA ASN A 73 -6.30 2.01 -9.32
C ASN A 73 -6.04 3.52 -9.46
N ARG A 74 -7.08 4.28 -9.83
CA ARG A 74 -7.13 5.75 -9.76
C ARG A 74 -7.62 6.25 -8.39
N GLY A 75 -7.36 5.50 -7.32
CA GLY A 75 -7.76 5.88 -5.97
C GLY A 75 -7.24 7.27 -5.59
N LYS A 76 -7.91 7.95 -4.64
CA LYS A 76 -7.54 9.31 -4.19
C LYS A 76 -6.10 9.44 -3.68
N TYR A 77 -5.45 8.32 -3.35
CA TYR A 77 -4.12 8.29 -2.76
C TYR A 77 -3.12 7.55 -3.65
N ASN A 78 -2.06 8.24 -4.10
CA ASN A 78 -1.04 7.68 -5.00
C ASN A 78 0.16 7.14 -4.20
N TYR A 79 0.15 5.84 -3.91
CA TYR A 79 1.18 5.17 -3.11
C TYR A 79 2.55 5.19 -3.76
N MET A 80 2.60 5.00 -5.08
CA MET A 80 3.86 5.01 -5.82
C MET A 80 4.53 6.37 -5.85
N ARG A 81 3.75 7.46 -5.96
CA ARG A 81 4.28 8.81 -5.86
C ARG A 81 4.91 9.06 -4.49
N VAL A 82 4.30 8.53 -3.42
CA VAL A 82 4.85 8.63 -2.06
C VAL A 82 6.09 7.75 -1.87
N ILE A 83 6.18 6.56 -2.49
CA ILE A 83 7.41 5.76 -2.47
C ILE A 83 8.54 6.50 -3.18
N GLU A 84 8.26 7.10 -4.34
CA GLU A 84 9.28 7.75 -5.15
C GLU A 84 9.75 9.06 -4.52
N ASN A 85 8.83 9.93 -4.14
CA ASN A 85 9.12 11.32 -3.72
C ASN A 85 9.08 11.50 -2.20
N GLY A 86 8.63 10.51 -1.45
CA GLY A 86 8.36 10.63 -0.03
C GLY A 86 7.08 11.40 0.27
N ARG A 87 6.83 11.62 1.56
CA ARG A 87 5.77 12.47 2.09
C ARG A 87 6.24 13.09 3.40
N GLY A 88 6.11 14.41 3.53
CA GLY A 88 6.38 15.11 4.79
C GLY A 88 5.47 14.65 5.93
N ARG A 89 5.90 14.92 7.17
CA ARG A 89 5.02 14.79 8.35
C ARG A 89 3.81 15.70 8.15
N TYR A 90 2.61 15.23 8.48
CA TYR A 90 1.40 16.04 8.42
C TYR A 90 0.49 15.80 9.62
N ASP A 91 -0.30 16.80 9.96
CA ASP A 91 -1.30 16.74 11.02
C ASP A 91 -2.52 15.94 10.56
N MET A 92 -2.86 14.88 11.28
CA MET A 92 -4.01 14.03 10.95
C MET A 92 -5.34 14.62 11.42
N ARG A 93 -5.35 15.61 12.32
CA ARG A 93 -6.58 16.14 12.92
C ARG A 93 -7.58 16.62 11.87
N PRO A 94 -7.20 17.42 10.85
CA PRO A 94 -8.17 17.87 9.84
C PRO A 94 -8.84 16.70 9.10
N ALA A 95 -8.08 15.65 8.78
CA ALA A 95 -8.61 14.48 8.09
C ALA A 95 -9.51 13.63 9.01
N LEU A 96 -9.17 13.48 10.29
CA LEU A 96 -9.98 12.75 11.26
C LEU A 96 -11.29 13.50 11.53
N LEU A 97 -11.21 14.79 11.83
CA LEU A 97 -12.37 15.63 12.17
C LEU A 97 -13.28 15.92 10.96
N GLY A 98 -12.70 16.00 9.75
CA GLY A 98 -13.45 16.07 8.48
C GLY A 98 -14.02 14.72 8.02
N GLY A 99 -13.68 13.63 8.70
CA GLY A 99 -14.05 12.27 8.31
C GLY A 99 -15.49 11.90 8.69
N SER A 100 -16.00 10.83 8.06
CA SER A 100 -17.35 10.32 8.33
C SER A 100 -17.56 9.82 9.77
N ARG A 101 -16.46 9.47 10.46
CA ARG A 101 -16.44 8.99 11.84
C ARG A 101 -16.54 10.10 12.89
N ALA A 102 -16.39 11.36 12.49
CA ALA A 102 -16.48 12.50 13.40
C ALA A 102 -17.90 12.62 13.99
N ARG A 103 -17.96 12.95 15.28
CA ARG A 103 -19.16 13.22 16.05
C ARG A 103 -19.20 14.71 16.40
N MET A 104 -20.39 15.27 16.58
CA MET A 104 -20.51 16.62 17.12
C MET A 104 -20.62 16.53 18.64
N GLY A 105 -19.81 17.31 19.35
CA GLY A 105 -19.89 17.47 20.80
C GLY A 105 -19.95 18.96 21.19
N PRO A 106 -20.03 19.27 22.49
CA PRO A 106 -20.15 20.64 22.98
C PRO A 106 -19.01 21.58 22.53
N HIS A 107 -17.83 21.01 22.27
CA HIS A 107 -16.64 21.76 21.84
C HIS A 107 -16.29 21.56 20.36
N GLY A 108 -17.29 21.18 19.55
CA GLY A 108 -17.15 20.95 18.12
C GLY A 108 -16.89 19.48 17.75
N PRO A 109 -16.42 19.22 16.52
CA PRO A 109 -16.19 17.87 16.03
C PRO A 109 -15.13 17.11 16.84
N TYR A 110 -15.39 15.83 17.10
CA TYR A 110 -14.43 14.92 17.73
C TYR A 110 -14.51 13.51 17.15
N VAL A 111 -13.43 12.73 17.27
CA VAL A 111 -13.36 11.33 16.84
C VAL A 111 -12.88 10.47 17.99
N ILE A 112 -13.49 9.31 18.17
CA ILE A 112 -13.02 8.28 19.11
C ILE A 112 -12.20 7.26 18.32
N VAL A 113 -10.93 7.11 18.68
CA VAL A 113 -9.98 6.21 18.03
C VAL A 113 -9.70 5.01 18.95
N PRO A 114 -10.07 3.78 18.57
CA PRO A 114 -9.62 2.59 19.28
C PRO A 114 -8.14 2.32 19.00
N ILE A 115 -7.37 2.11 20.04
CA ILE A 115 -5.97 1.65 19.97
C ILE A 115 -5.83 0.34 20.77
N THR A 116 -5.04 -0.58 20.23
CA THR A 116 -4.77 -1.90 20.83
C THR A 116 -3.35 -2.02 21.38
N LYS A 117 -2.56 -0.95 21.27
CA LYS A 117 -1.21 -0.84 21.82
C LYS A 117 -1.07 0.49 22.56
N ASN A 118 -0.28 0.47 23.62
CA ASN A 118 0.11 1.65 24.37
C ASN A 118 1.17 2.46 23.60
N GLU A 119 1.49 3.65 24.10
CA GLU A 119 2.47 4.57 23.49
C GLU A 119 3.87 3.96 23.40
N ASN A 120 4.26 3.17 24.40
CA ASN A 120 5.51 2.40 24.43
C ASN A 120 5.47 1.10 23.57
N GLY A 121 4.38 0.85 22.85
CA GLY A 121 4.22 -0.29 21.94
C GLY A 121 3.77 -1.60 22.59
N THR A 122 3.63 -1.67 23.92
CA THR A 122 3.07 -2.84 24.60
C THR A 122 1.60 -3.05 24.24
N PRO A 123 1.09 -4.29 24.24
CA PRO A 123 -0.34 -4.52 24.00
C PRO A 123 -1.17 -3.90 25.12
N VAL A 124 -2.36 -3.40 24.77
CA VAL A 124 -3.36 -3.05 25.78
C VAL A 124 -3.83 -4.35 26.42
N SER A 125 -3.59 -4.52 27.72
CA SER A 125 -3.96 -5.74 28.46
C SER A 125 -4.03 -5.48 29.97
N PRO A 126 -4.65 -6.39 30.76
CA PRO A 126 -4.70 -6.24 32.23
C PRO A 126 -3.33 -6.16 32.91
N GLN A 127 -2.28 -6.71 32.28
CA GLN A 127 -0.91 -6.66 32.79
C GLN A 127 -0.26 -5.28 32.61
N HIS A 128 -0.73 -4.49 31.64
CA HIS A 128 -0.11 -3.21 31.27
C HIS A 128 -1.05 -2.02 31.48
N ASN A 129 -2.31 -2.27 31.84
CA ASN A 129 -3.35 -1.26 31.93
C ASN A 129 -4.43 -1.65 32.95
N GLU A 130 -4.95 -0.65 33.65
CA GLU A 130 -6.17 -0.78 34.45
C GLU A 130 -7.39 -0.87 33.53
N ILE A 131 -8.12 -1.97 33.62
CA ILE A 131 -9.33 -2.20 32.82
C ILE A 131 -10.52 -1.59 33.56
N ASN A 132 -11.15 -0.59 32.95
CA ASN A 132 -12.13 0.24 33.66
C ASN A 132 -13.56 -0.27 33.49
N SER A 133 -13.87 -0.97 32.40
CA SER A 133 -15.21 -1.54 32.15
C SER A 133 -15.18 -2.58 31.03
N VAL A 134 -16.20 -3.43 31.00
CA VAL A 134 -16.52 -4.30 29.86
C VAL A 134 -17.45 -3.56 28.90
N LEU A 135 -17.07 -3.51 27.63
CA LEU A 135 -17.82 -2.95 26.51
C LEU A 135 -18.58 -4.06 25.78
N ILE A 136 -19.91 -3.98 25.78
CA ILE A 136 -20.80 -4.95 25.14
C ILE A 136 -21.56 -4.27 24.01
N LYS A 137 -21.38 -4.75 22.77
CA LYS A 137 -22.12 -4.19 21.62
C LYS A 137 -23.59 -4.57 21.73
N THR A 138 -24.48 -3.58 21.78
CA THR A 138 -25.93 -3.80 21.87
C THR A 138 -26.65 -3.72 20.53
N GLY A 139 -26.04 -3.09 19.53
CA GLY A 139 -26.65 -2.97 18.22
C GLY A 139 -25.89 -2.04 17.29
N THR A 140 -26.44 -1.86 16.09
CA THR A 140 -25.90 -0.98 15.07
C THR A 140 -27.01 -0.07 14.57
N PHE A 141 -26.79 1.25 14.57
CA PHE A 141 -27.80 2.27 14.34
C PHE A 141 -27.33 3.27 13.29
N LYS A 142 -28.27 3.90 12.58
CA LYS A 142 -28.00 4.99 11.65
C LYS A 142 -28.16 6.32 12.38
N GLU A 143 -27.11 7.12 12.41
CA GLU A 143 -27.08 8.40 13.11
C GLU A 143 -26.33 9.46 12.27
N PRO A 144 -26.71 10.75 12.34
CA PRO A 144 -25.95 11.80 11.68
C PRO A 144 -24.54 11.94 12.27
N ASN A 145 -23.56 12.18 11.42
CA ASN A 145 -22.21 12.53 11.83
C ASN A 145 -22.05 14.04 12.08
N ALA A 146 -20.83 14.49 12.40
CA ALA A 146 -20.53 15.92 12.60
C ALA A 146 -20.85 16.84 11.40
N HIS A 147 -21.09 16.26 10.22
CA HIS A 147 -21.32 16.96 8.95
C HIS A 147 -22.74 16.71 8.41
N GLY A 148 -23.67 16.24 9.25
CA GLY A 148 -25.06 15.97 8.88
C GLY A 148 -25.30 14.72 8.02
N LYS A 149 -24.25 13.95 7.68
CA LYS A 149 -24.39 12.72 6.88
C LYS A 149 -24.77 11.54 7.77
N VAL A 150 -25.78 10.78 7.36
CA VAL A 150 -26.21 9.57 8.07
C VAL A 150 -25.15 8.48 7.92
N VAL A 151 -24.65 7.98 9.05
CA VAL A 151 -23.64 6.93 9.12
C VAL A 151 -24.05 5.81 10.07
N THR A 152 -23.56 4.61 9.79
CA THR A 152 -23.80 3.43 10.63
C THR A 152 -22.84 3.42 11.83
N ARG A 153 -23.37 3.25 13.05
CA ARG A 153 -22.62 3.28 14.31
C ARG A 153 -23.04 2.16 15.25
N ASN A 154 -22.06 1.59 15.94
CA ASN A 154 -22.34 0.64 17.01
C ASN A 154 -22.72 1.40 18.28
N ARG A 155 -23.74 0.91 18.98
CA ARG A 155 -24.01 1.29 20.37
C ARG A 155 -23.49 0.21 21.30
N TYR A 156 -23.09 0.64 22.48
CA TYR A 156 -22.49 -0.23 23.48
C TYR A 156 -23.11 0.04 24.84
N LYS A 157 -23.26 -1.01 25.63
CA LYS A 157 -23.48 -0.95 27.07
C LYS A 157 -22.15 -1.22 27.77
N TYR A 158 -22.01 -0.63 28.95
CA TYR A 158 -20.83 -0.80 29.79
C TYR A 158 -21.25 -1.58 31.03
N ARG A 159 -20.46 -2.58 31.39
CA ARG A 159 -20.61 -3.35 32.63
C ARG A 159 -19.35 -3.20 33.46
N GLN A 160 -19.52 -2.98 34.75
CA GLN A 160 -18.43 -2.93 35.72
C GLN A 160 -18.36 -4.30 36.40
N ASP A 161 -17.26 -5.02 36.19
CA ASP A 161 -16.98 -6.27 36.90
C ASP A 161 -16.16 -5.95 38.16
N PRO A 162 -16.10 -6.85 39.18
CA PRO A 162 -15.29 -6.63 40.37
C PRO A 162 -13.84 -6.25 40.05
N GLY A 163 -13.32 -5.22 40.73
CA GLY A 163 -11.98 -4.66 40.47
C GLY A 163 -11.90 -3.64 39.33
N MET A 164 -13.02 -3.31 38.68
CA MET A 164 -13.07 -2.24 37.67
C MET A 164 -13.60 -0.93 38.26
N THR A 165 -12.97 0.18 37.91
CA THR A 165 -13.31 1.52 38.43
C THR A 165 -14.56 2.14 37.80
N GLY A 166 -14.97 1.67 36.61
CA GLY A 166 -15.99 2.34 35.81
C GLY A 166 -15.55 3.64 35.14
N GLN A 167 -14.37 4.15 35.49
CA GLN A 167 -13.88 5.46 35.09
C GLN A 167 -12.53 5.30 34.39
N GLY A 168 -12.44 5.72 33.13
CA GLY A 168 -11.21 5.65 32.36
C GLY A 168 -11.48 5.34 30.89
N ASN A 169 -10.41 5.02 30.16
CA ASN A 169 -10.46 4.87 28.71
C ASN A 169 -10.02 3.49 28.18
N VAL A 170 -9.72 2.55 29.06
CA VAL A 170 -9.37 1.17 28.71
C VAL A 170 -10.51 0.23 29.05
N PHE A 171 -10.89 -0.62 28.10
CA PHE A 171 -12.06 -1.48 28.17
C PHE A 171 -11.73 -2.91 27.74
N ALA A 172 -12.39 -3.88 28.39
CA ALA A 172 -12.49 -5.24 27.87
C ALA A 172 -13.64 -5.32 26.87
N ARG A 173 -13.47 -6.06 25.78
CA ARG A 173 -14.49 -6.37 24.79
C ARG A 173 -14.70 -7.87 24.79
N GLU A 174 -15.91 -8.27 25.16
CA GLU A 174 -16.32 -9.67 25.17
C GLU A 174 -16.90 -10.07 23.82
N GLN A 175 -16.48 -11.25 23.36
CA GLN A 175 -17.07 -11.96 22.25
C GLN A 175 -17.48 -13.34 22.73
N ILE A 176 -18.79 -13.59 22.75
CA ILE A 176 -19.37 -14.89 23.11
C ILE A 176 -19.44 -15.73 21.83
N TYR A 177 -18.79 -16.89 21.84
CA TYR A 177 -18.83 -17.84 20.74
C TYR A 177 -20.02 -18.80 20.88
N LYS A 178 -20.40 -19.46 19.76
CA LYS A 178 -21.54 -20.40 19.72
C LYS A 178 -21.44 -21.55 20.73
N ASN A 179 -20.21 -21.89 21.13
CA ASN A 179 -19.91 -22.92 22.13
C ASN A 179 -19.95 -22.38 23.58
N GLY A 180 -20.42 -21.15 23.81
CA GLY A 180 -20.48 -20.52 25.13
C GLY A 180 -19.14 -19.95 25.62
N THR A 181 -18.03 -20.18 24.91
CA THR A 181 -16.73 -19.61 25.29
C THR A 181 -16.75 -18.09 25.11
N VAL A 182 -16.31 -17.36 26.14
CA VAL A 182 -16.16 -15.91 26.08
C VAL A 182 -14.71 -15.54 25.87
N GLN A 183 -14.40 -14.94 24.73
CA GLN A 183 -13.07 -14.35 24.51
C GLN A 183 -13.09 -12.87 24.87
N ARG A 184 -12.13 -12.45 25.69
CA ARG A 184 -11.90 -11.05 26.01
C ARG A 184 -10.75 -10.51 25.16
N SER A 185 -10.99 -9.37 24.53
CA SER A 185 -9.98 -8.55 23.87
C SER A 185 -9.97 -7.18 24.53
N PHE A 186 -8.83 -6.50 24.59
CA PHE A 186 -8.73 -5.22 25.29
C PHE A 186 -8.47 -4.08 24.31
N VAL A 187 -9.07 -2.93 24.59
CA VAL A 187 -8.98 -1.75 23.74
C VAL A 187 -8.92 -0.50 24.60
N LYS A 188 -8.07 0.44 24.22
CA LYS A 188 -8.03 1.78 24.77
C LYS A 188 -8.65 2.73 23.77
N PHE A 189 -9.52 3.63 24.21
CA PHE A 189 -10.09 4.67 23.36
C PHE A 189 -9.41 6.01 23.62
N VAL A 190 -9.02 6.68 22.54
CA VAL A 190 -8.48 8.04 22.60
C VAL A 190 -9.41 8.97 21.85
N VAL A 191 -9.70 10.14 22.43
CA VAL A 191 -10.55 11.15 21.81
C VAL A 191 -9.66 12.19 21.13
N VAL A 192 -9.91 12.43 19.85
CA VAL A 192 -9.25 13.46 19.05
C VAL A 192 -10.25 14.58 18.79
N ASN A 193 -9.89 15.81 19.14
CA ASN A 193 -10.67 17.02 18.87
C ASN A 193 -9.74 18.14 18.37
N ARG A 194 -10.28 19.35 18.18
CA ARG A 194 -9.51 20.52 17.70
C ARG A 194 -8.35 20.92 18.62
N PHE A 195 -8.43 20.60 19.91
CA PHE A 195 -7.46 20.97 20.93
C PHE A 195 -6.38 19.90 21.14
N SER A 196 -6.62 18.66 20.68
CA SER A 196 -5.63 17.59 20.73
C SER A 196 -4.33 18.03 20.05
N ARG A 197 -3.18 17.74 20.67
CA ARG A 197 -1.85 17.98 20.11
C ARG A 197 -1.22 16.66 19.66
N ASP A 198 -0.13 16.74 18.91
CA ASP A 198 0.74 15.60 18.57
C ASP A 198 0.12 14.45 17.76
N PHE A 199 -1.05 14.66 17.13
CA PHE A 199 -1.66 13.73 16.18
C PHE A 199 -1.06 13.84 14.78
N PHE A 200 0.22 13.54 14.65
CA PHE A 200 0.91 13.60 13.36
C PHE A 200 1.13 12.22 12.76
N GLN A 201 0.88 12.12 11.46
CA GLN A 201 1.38 10.99 10.69
C GLN A 201 2.88 11.24 10.43
N PRO A 202 3.77 10.27 10.73
CA PRO A 202 5.20 10.44 10.51
C PRO A 202 5.52 10.65 9.03
N ALA A 203 6.67 11.27 8.76
CA ALA A 203 7.19 11.40 7.41
C ALA A 203 7.49 10.02 6.81
N ILE A 204 7.34 9.91 5.49
CA ILE A 204 7.76 8.75 4.70
C ILE A 204 8.93 9.22 3.85
N PRO A 205 10.14 8.66 4.01
CA PRO A 205 11.29 9.06 3.22
C PRO A 205 11.10 8.66 1.74
N ALA A 206 11.68 9.46 0.85
CA ALA A 206 11.76 9.13 -0.57
C ALA A 206 12.69 7.94 -0.78
N GLN A 207 12.26 6.96 -1.57
CA GLN A 207 13.04 5.74 -1.81
C GLN A 207 13.54 5.59 -3.24
N LYS A 208 13.05 6.44 -4.17
CA LYS A 208 13.63 6.56 -5.50
C LYS A 208 13.71 5.22 -6.25
N VAL A 209 12.71 4.36 -6.05
CA VAL A 209 12.70 2.99 -6.58
C VAL A 209 12.67 2.99 -8.10
N PHE A 210 11.82 3.82 -8.72
CA PHE A 210 11.73 3.90 -10.18
C PHE A 210 12.97 4.54 -10.79
N SER A 211 13.44 5.65 -10.22
CA SER A 211 14.64 6.32 -10.72
C SER A 211 15.88 5.43 -10.62
N GLY A 212 16.01 4.64 -9.56
CA GLY A 212 17.04 3.60 -9.40
C GLY A 212 16.98 2.54 -10.50
N VAL A 213 15.83 1.87 -10.65
CA VAL A 213 15.64 0.82 -11.67
C VAL A 213 15.83 1.36 -13.08
N LYS A 214 15.37 2.59 -13.36
CA LYS A 214 15.57 3.25 -14.66
C LYS A 214 17.05 3.46 -14.97
N LYS A 215 17.87 3.80 -13.97
CA LYS A 215 19.33 3.94 -14.12
C LYS A 215 19.97 2.60 -14.44
N ASP A 216 19.57 1.53 -13.76
CA ASP A 216 20.08 0.18 -13.99
C ASP A 216 19.72 -0.34 -15.37
N VAL A 217 18.47 -0.16 -15.81
CA VAL A 217 18.03 -0.51 -17.17
C VAL A 217 18.82 0.27 -18.21
N LYS A 218 19.00 1.59 -18.04
CA LYS A 218 19.82 2.40 -18.96
C LYS A 218 21.25 1.90 -19.06
N ARG A 219 21.85 1.45 -17.94
CA ARG A 219 23.19 0.85 -17.92
C ARG A 219 23.20 -0.49 -18.67
N ALA A 220 22.22 -1.35 -18.42
CA ALA A 220 22.12 -2.66 -19.07
C ALA A 220 21.91 -2.55 -20.59
N LEU A 221 21.13 -1.57 -21.04
CA LEU A 221 20.92 -1.28 -22.47
C LEU A 221 22.18 -0.78 -23.18
N LYS A 222 23.17 -0.25 -22.44
CA LYS A 222 24.47 0.17 -22.98
C LYS A 222 25.55 -0.91 -22.84
N SER A 223 25.22 -2.09 -22.31
CA SER A 223 26.18 -3.16 -22.03
C SER A 223 26.85 -3.67 -23.32
N LYS A 224 28.12 -4.07 -23.19
CA LYS A 224 28.88 -4.71 -24.29
C LYS A 224 28.19 -5.98 -24.78
N GLN A 225 27.57 -6.73 -23.87
CA GLN A 225 26.82 -7.95 -24.20
C GLN A 225 25.62 -7.66 -25.12
N LEU A 226 24.80 -6.64 -24.81
CA LEU A 226 23.65 -6.31 -25.66
C LEU A 226 24.11 -5.79 -27.02
N LYS A 227 25.15 -4.93 -27.06
CA LYS A 227 25.73 -4.44 -28.32
C LYS A 227 26.24 -5.59 -29.19
N SER A 228 26.92 -6.57 -28.60
CA SER A 228 27.41 -7.76 -29.30
C SER A 228 26.26 -8.62 -29.85
N ALA A 229 25.20 -8.83 -29.07
CA ALA A 229 24.02 -9.57 -29.52
C ALA A 229 23.32 -8.91 -30.71
N VAL A 230 23.17 -7.57 -30.66
CA VAL A 230 22.61 -6.79 -31.79
C VAL A 230 23.48 -6.94 -33.04
N ALA A 231 24.81 -6.83 -32.90
CA ALA A 231 25.73 -6.97 -34.02
C ALA A 231 25.67 -8.38 -34.65
N MET A 232 25.60 -9.42 -33.83
CA MET A 232 25.47 -10.81 -34.31
C MET A 232 24.14 -11.05 -35.03
N ASP A 233 23.03 -10.63 -34.44
CA ASP A 233 21.71 -10.79 -35.08
C ASP A 233 21.62 -9.99 -36.39
N ALA A 234 22.19 -8.79 -36.44
CA ALA A 234 22.27 -7.99 -37.67
C ALA A 234 23.12 -8.67 -38.75
N LYS A 235 24.26 -9.26 -38.38
CA LYS A 235 25.12 -10.02 -39.30
C LYS A 235 24.40 -11.22 -39.90
N ASP A 236 23.65 -11.96 -39.07
CA ASP A 236 22.85 -13.11 -39.53
C ASP A 236 21.72 -12.66 -40.47
N LEU A 237 21.04 -11.55 -40.15
CA LEU A 237 20.03 -10.97 -41.03
C LEU A 237 20.59 -10.56 -42.39
N ILE A 238 21.74 -9.89 -42.43
CA ILE A 238 22.42 -9.49 -43.68
C ILE A 238 22.77 -10.73 -44.52
N ARG A 239 23.30 -11.79 -43.89
CA ARG A 239 23.61 -13.05 -44.59
C ARG A 239 22.37 -13.67 -45.23
N ILE A 240 21.24 -13.67 -44.53
CA ILE A 240 19.95 -14.18 -45.05
C ILE A 240 19.47 -13.33 -46.23
N LEU A 241 19.63 -12.01 -46.19
CA LEU A 241 19.23 -11.12 -47.28
C LEU A 241 20.13 -11.29 -48.52
N LEU A 242 21.44 -11.41 -48.32
CA LEU A 242 22.41 -11.65 -49.40
C LEU A 242 22.18 -13.01 -50.08
N SER A 243 21.88 -14.07 -49.31
CA SER A 243 21.61 -15.39 -49.89
C SER A 243 20.31 -15.43 -50.69
N LYS A 244 19.29 -14.68 -50.27
CA LYS A 244 18.06 -14.49 -51.06
C LYS A 244 18.34 -13.76 -52.36
N LYS A 245 19.18 -12.73 -52.35
CA LYS A 245 19.55 -11.98 -53.56
C LYS A 245 20.34 -12.82 -54.57
N LYS A 246 21.12 -13.82 -54.12
CA LYS A 246 21.86 -14.75 -55.00
C LYS A 246 21.02 -15.89 -55.58
N LYS A 247 19.78 -16.10 -55.10
CA LYS A 247 18.84 -17.12 -55.59
C LYS A 247 17.79 -16.57 -56.55
N VAL A 248 17.87 -15.26 -56.85
CA VAL A 248 17.10 -14.55 -57.88
C VAL A 248 18.07 -14.22 -59.00
#